data_AF-A0A7C3JSU5-F1
#
_entry.id   AF-A0A7C3JSU5-F1
#
_cell.length_a   1.000
_cell.length_b   1.000
_cell.length_c   1.000
_cell.angle_alpha   90.00
_cell.angle_beta   90.00
_cell.angle_gamma   90.00
#
_symmetry.space_group_name_H-M   'P 1'
#
loop_
_entity.id
_entity.type
_entity.pdbx_description
1 polymer ?
#
loop_
_entity_poly.entity_id
_entity_poly.type
_entity_poly.pdbx_seq_one_letter_code
_entity_poly.pdbx_strand_id
1 'polypeptide(L)'
;MQQQRLSSPEIHTQIVDRLIQNATFQIEDFTAQQVELAREAYARYGKGRNAAGLDYGDCFSYALAKATGLPLLFKGQDFSKTDLVAVLPNT
;
A
#
# COMPACT_ATOMS: atom_id res chain seq x y z
N MET A 1 7.14 39.58 -10.59
CA MET A 1 7.72 38.33 -10.05
C MET A 1 7.28 37.21 -10.96
N GLN A 2 8.20 36.52 -11.65
CA GLN A 2 7.86 35.39 -12.50
C GLN A 2 7.51 34.19 -11.61
N GLN A 3 6.26 33.72 -11.69
CA GLN A 3 5.87 32.44 -11.12
C GLN A 3 6.56 31.36 -11.96
N GLN A 4 7.60 30.75 -11.41
CA GLN A 4 8.31 29.66 -12.07
C GLN A 4 7.35 28.48 -12.20
N ARG A 5 6.97 28.14 -13.43
CA ARG A 5 6.08 27.03 -13.73
C ARG A 5 6.81 25.73 -13.39
N LEU A 6 6.28 25.00 -12.41
CA LEU A 6 6.78 23.69 -12.01
C LEU A 6 6.64 22.70 -13.17
N SER A 7 7.62 21.81 -13.29
CA SER A 7 7.60 20.67 -14.21
C SER A 7 6.54 19.64 -13.78
N SER A 8 6.11 18.78 -14.71
CA SER A 8 5.11 17.74 -14.41
C SER A 8 5.49 16.85 -13.21
N PRO A 9 6.74 16.35 -13.08
CA PRO A 9 7.15 15.56 -11.93
C PRO A 9 7.03 16.32 -10.60
N GLU A 10 7.44 17.59 -10.57
CA GLU A 10 7.36 18.43 -9.36
C GLU A 10 5.92 18.65 -8.91
N ILE A 11 4.98 18.80 -9.87
CA ILE A 11 3.56 18.92 -9.56
C ILE A 11 3.03 17.63 -8.92
N HIS A 12 3.41 16.45 -9.44
CA HIS A 12 2.95 15.18 -8.89
C HIS A 12 3.47 14.95 -7.46
N THR A 13 4.75 15.24 -7.20
CA THR A 13 5.30 15.16 -5.84
C THR A 13 4.55 16.07 -4.88
N GLN A 14 4.29 17.33 -5.25
CA GLN A 14 3.57 18.26 -4.39
C GLN A 14 2.13 17.82 -4.09
N ILE A 15 1.45 17.15 -5.03
CA ILE A 15 0.11 16.61 -4.80
C ILE A 15 0.15 15.52 -3.73
N VAL A 16 1.13 14.61 -3.83
CA VAL A 16 1.31 13.52 -2.85
C VAL A 16 1.68 14.10 -1.48
N ASP A 17 2.62 15.04 -1.41
CA ASP A 17 3.01 15.68 -0.16
C ASP A 17 1.83 16.38 0.52
N ARG A 18 1.01 17.10 -0.25
CA ARG A 18 -0.19 17.75 0.28
C ARG A 18 -1.22 16.74 0.78
N LEU A 19 -1.38 15.61 0.09
CA LEU A 19 -2.27 14.55 0.55
C LEU A 19 -1.77 14.00 1.89
N ILE A 20 -0.47 13.75 2.01
CA ILE A 20 0.15 13.24 3.24
C ILE A 20 0.01 14.26 4.39
N GLN A 21 0.20 15.55 4.11
CA GLN A 21 0.10 16.62 5.11
C GLN A 21 -1.34 16.92 5.56
N ASN A 22 -2.30 16.82 4.64
CA ASN A 22 -3.69 17.17 4.93
C ASN A 22 -4.49 16.00 5.52
N ALA A 23 -4.09 14.77 5.24
CA ALA A 23 -4.68 13.59 5.85
C ALA A 23 -3.93 13.23 7.14
N THR A 24 -4.63 12.63 8.10
CA THR A 24 -4.06 12.21 9.38
C THR A 24 -3.37 10.85 9.23
N PHE A 25 -2.39 10.73 8.33
CA PHE A 25 -1.61 9.51 8.20
C PHE A 25 -0.57 9.39 9.31
N GLN A 26 -0.40 8.18 9.82
CA GLN A 26 0.75 7.80 10.63
C GLN A 26 1.71 7.02 9.74
N ILE A 27 2.95 7.50 9.62
CA ILE A 27 4.01 6.82 8.86
C ILE A 27 4.63 5.77 9.78
N GLU A 28 4.71 4.54 9.29
CA GLU A 28 5.25 3.39 10.02
C GLU A 28 6.57 2.92 9.40
N ASP A 29 7.53 2.59 10.25
CA ASP A 29 8.77 1.93 9.84
C ASP A 29 8.50 0.49 9.43
N PHE A 30 9.27 -0.02 8.46
CA PHE A 30 9.18 -1.42 8.06
C PHE A 30 10.00 -2.32 8.98
N THR A 31 9.31 -3.14 9.78
CA THR A 31 9.95 -3.93 10.85
C THR A 31 10.37 -5.33 10.40
N ALA A 32 11.26 -5.98 11.16
CA ALA A 32 11.65 -7.37 10.91
C ALA A 32 10.45 -8.34 10.96
N GLN A 33 9.48 -8.11 11.85
CA GLN A 33 8.24 -8.89 11.88
C GLN A 33 7.46 -8.73 10.57
N GLN A 34 7.37 -7.51 10.04
CA GLN A 34 6.68 -7.25 8.77
C GLN A 34 7.42 -7.87 7.58
N VAL A 35 8.76 -7.96 7.61
CA VAL A 35 9.54 -8.70 6.58
C VAL A 35 9.11 -10.18 6.54
N GLU A 36 8.98 -10.83 7.69
CA GLU A 36 8.57 -12.23 7.76
C GLU A 36 7.15 -12.41 7.19
N LEU A 37 6.21 -11.55 7.59
CA LEU A 37 4.83 -11.55 7.09
C LEU A 37 4.76 -11.26 5.58
N ALA A 38 5.55 -10.33 5.06
CA ALA A 38 5.66 -10.02 3.64
C ALA A 38 6.15 -11.23 2.83
N ARG A 39 7.16 -11.94 3.33
CA ARG A 39 7.70 -13.15 2.69
C ARG A 39 6.64 -14.25 2.61
N GLU A 40 5.91 -14.47 3.70
CA GLU A 40 4.80 -15.44 3.74
C GLU A 40 3.67 -15.03 2.79
N ALA A 41 3.30 -13.75 2.77
CA ALA A 41 2.30 -13.22 1.87
C ALA A 41 2.66 -13.44 0.41
N TYR A 42 3.91 -13.14 0.02
CA TYR A 42 4.35 -13.34 -1.36
C TYR A 42 4.39 -14.81 -1.74
N ALA A 43 4.82 -15.70 -0.83
CA ALA A 43 4.79 -17.13 -1.06
C ALA A 43 3.36 -17.64 -1.29
N ARG A 44 2.38 -17.10 -0.55
CA ARG A 44 0.98 -17.53 -0.60
C ARG A 44 0.13 -16.82 -1.66
N TYR A 45 0.41 -15.57 -1.99
CA TYR A 45 -0.47 -14.72 -2.80
C TYR A 45 0.24 -14.03 -3.96
N GLY A 46 1.55 -14.19 -4.11
CA GLY A 46 2.35 -13.49 -5.09
C GLY A 46 1.98 -13.77 -6.56
N LYS A 47 2.29 -12.81 -7.44
CA LYS A 47 2.12 -12.93 -8.90
C LYS A 47 2.76 -14.22 -9.43
N GLY A 48 2.04 -14.89 -10.33
CA GLY A 48 2.49 -16.11 -11.00
C GLY A 48 2.26 -17.42 -10.21
N ARG A 49 1.80 -17.34 -8.95
CA ARG A 49 1.50 -18.55 -8.14
C ARG A 49 0.04 -18.67 -7.74
N ASN A 50 -0.66 -17.55 -7.51
CA ASN A 50 -2.06 -17.55 -7.06
C ASN A 50 -2.87 -16.39 -7.65
N ALA A 51 -4.20 -16.46 -7.48
CA ALA A 51 -5.16 -15.57 -8.13
C ALA A 51 -5.25 -14.14 -7.55
N ALA A 52 -4.63 -13.88 -6.38
CA ALA A 52 -4.53 -12.53 -5.78
C ALA A 52 -3.48 -11.68 -6.53
N GLY A 53 -2.32 -12.27 -6.82
CA GLY A 53 -1.31 -11.64 -7.66
C GLY A 53 -0.63 -10.45 -6.99
N LEU A 54 -0.23 -10.58 -5.72
CA LEU A 54 0.54 -9.53 -5.03
C LEU A 54 1.91 -9.34 -5.67
N ASP A 55 2.33 -8.09 -5.87
CA ASP A 55 3.73 -7.77 -6.19
C ASP A 55 4.55 -7.38 -4.95
N TYR A 56 5.80 -6.99 -5.18
CA TYR A 56 6.71 -6.64 -4.10
C TYR A 56 6.26 -5.40 -3.33
N GLY A 57 5.62 -4.43 -3.98
CA GLY A 57 5.08 -3.24 -3.33
C GLY A 57 3.88 -3.57 -2.43
N ASP A 58 3.02 -4.47 -2.90
CA ASP A 58 1.85 -4.92 -2.15
C ASP A 58 2.22 -5.62 -0.82
N CYS A 59 3.37 -6.29 -0.77
CA CYS A 59 3.83 -6.99 0.42
C CYS A 59 4.01 -6.06 1.63
N PHE A 60 4.42 -4.80 1.42
CA PHE A 60 4.57 -3.83 2.51
C PHE A 60 3.20 -3.49 3.13
N SER A 61 2.22 -3.19 2.27
CA SER A 61 0.84 -2.90 2.67
C SER A 61 0.21 -4.10 3.36
N TYR A 62 0.42 -5.31 2.81
CA TYR A 62 -0.08 -6.55 3.42
C TYR A 62 0.51 -6.75 4.81
N ALA A 63 1.84 -6.64 4.94
CA ALA A 63 2.51 -6.95 6.19
C ALA A 63 2.14 -5.97 7.31
N LEU A 64 2.01 -4.67 6.99
CA LEU A 64 1.56 -3.68 7.96
C LEU A 64 0.11 -3.95 8.41
N ALA A 65 -0.81 -4.21 7.49
CA ALA A 65 -2.19 -4.56 7.82
C ALA A 65 -2.27 -5.84 8.66
N LYS A 66 -1.48 -6.85 8.31
CA LYS A 66 -1.44 -8.13 9.04
C LYS A 66 -0.85 -7.98 10.44
N ALA A 67 0.22 -7.21 10.60
CA ALA A 67 0.88 -6.98 11.88
C ALA A 67 0.03 -6.16 12.84
N THR A 68 -0.71 -5.17 12.33
CA THR A 68 -1.55 -4.27 13.15
C THR A 68 -2.96 -4.81 13.37
N GLY A 69 -3.41 -5.74 12.51
CA GLY A 69 -4.80 -6.21 12.49
C GLY A 69 -5.79 -5.19 11.92
N LEU A 70 -5.31 -4.06 11.37
CA LEU A 70 -6.16 -3.04 10.78
C LEU A 70 -6.62 -3.46 9.37
N PRO A 71 -7.85 -3.07 8.97
CA PRO A 71 -8.33 -3.32 7.63
C PRO A 71 -7.53 -2.50 6.59
N LEU A 72 -7.34 -3.07 5.39
CA LEU A 72 -6.61 -2.43 4.31
C LEU A 72 -7.56 -1.70 3.36
N LEU A 73 -7.29 -0.41 3.10
CA LEU A 73 -7.95 0.35 2.04
C LEU A 73 -7.12 0.19 0.75
N PHE A 74 -7.73 -0.38 -0.28
CA PHE A 74 -7.11 -0.54 -1.59
C PHE A 74 -8.16 -0.32 -2.70
N LYS A 75 -7.67 -0.13 -3.92
CA LYS A 75 -8.50 -0.08 -5.13
C LYS A 75 -8.13 -1.27 -6.01
N GLY A 76 -9.12 -1.82 -6.72
CA GLY A 76 -8.92 -2.97 -7.61
C GLY A 76 -9.15 -4.28 -6.88
N GLN A 77 -8.48 -5.35 -7.33
CA GLN A 77 -8.72 -6.71 -6.82
C GLN A 77 -7.48 -7.36 -6.20
N ASP A 78 -6.36 -6.65 -6.09
CA ASP A 78 -5.06 -7.24 -5.73
C ASP A 78 -5.09 -7.92 -4.35
N PHE A 79 -5.78 -7.32 -3.38
CA PHE A 79 -5.95 -7.90 -2.04
C PHE A 79 -7.24 -8.70 -1.86
N SER A 80 -8.13 -8.74 -2.86
CA SER A 80 -9.48 -9.33 -2.75
C SER A 80 -9.47 -10.84 -2.47
N LYS A 81 -8.38 -11.52 -2.79
CA LYS A 81 -8.18 -12.97 -2.59
C LYS A 81 -7.09 -13.26 -1.56
N THR A 82 -6.85 -12.31 -0.65
CA THR A 82 -5.99 -12.50 0.52
C THR A 82 -6.85 -12.77 1.76
N ASP A 83 -6.21 -13.01 2.90
CA ASP A 83 -6.84 -13.16 4.22
C ASP A 83 -6.88 -11.85 5.01
N LEU A 84 -6.71 -10.69 4.35
CA LEU A 84 -6.89 -9.38 4.96
C LEU A 84 -8.35 -8.94 4.94
N VAL A 85 -8.72 -8.10 5.91
CA VAL A 85 -10.01 -7.42 5.92
C VAL A 85 -9.92 -6.17 5.06
N ALA A 86 -10.83 -6.00 4.09
CA ALA A 86 -10.94 -4.78 3.30
C ALA A 86 -11.72 -3.70 4.08
N VAL A 87 -11.29 -2.43 3.98
CA VAL A 87 -12.04 -1.30 4.56
C VAL A 87 -13.39 -1.11 3.87
N LEU A 88 -13.39 -1.22 2.55
CA LEU A 88 -14.59 -1.09 1.72
C LEU A 88 -15.00 -2.48 1.21
N PRO A 89 -16.31 -2.77 1.09
CA PRO A 89 -16.77 -4.00 0.49
C PRO A 89 -16.30 -4.09 -0.97
N ASN A 90 -15.81 -5.25 -1.38
CA ASN A 90 -15.47 -5.52 -2.79
C ASN A 90 -16.75 -5.35 -3.61
N THR A 91 -16.78 -4.36 -4.51
CA THR A 91 -17.88 -4.09 -5.45
C THR A 91 -17.52 -4.58 -6.84
#